data_AF-A0A973AJZ6-F1
#
_entry.id   AF-A0A973AJZ6-F1
#
_cell.length_a   1.000
_cell.length_b   1.000
_cell.length_c   1.000
_cell.angle_alpha   90.00
_cell.angle_beta   90.00
_cell.angle_gamma   90.00
#
_symmetry.space_group_name_H-M   'P 1'
#
loop_
_entity.id
_entity.type
_entity.pdbx_description
1 polymer ?
#
loop_
_entity_poly.entity_id
_entity_poly.type
_entity_poly.pdbx_seq_one_letter_code
_entity_poly.pdbx_strand_id
1 'polypeptide(L)' 'MDTDDLEPVKKKKPLKDLDVMSIEALGEYIEEMETEIARVREKIAFKEKARQGAESFFKSRG' A
#
# COMPACT_ATOMS: atom_id res chain seq x y z
N MET A 1 -32.98 -13.15 8.92
CA MET A 1 -31.94 -12.46 9.70
C MET A 1 -30.87 -12.06 8.72
N ASP A 2 -30.91 -10.80 8.28
CA ASP A 2 -29.91 -10.23 7.37
C ASP A 2 -28.58 -10.09 8.11
N THR A 3 -27.61 -10.87 7.68
CA THR A 3 -26.25 -10.93 8.27
C THR A 3 -25.28 -10.00 7.53
N ASP A 4 -25.80 -9.08 6.70
CA ASP A 4 -25.03 -8.26 5.77
C ASP A 4 -24.43 -6.99 6.42
N ASP A 5 -24.83 -6.63 7.64
CA ASP A 5 -24.48 -5.32 8.24
C ASP A 5 -23.29 -5.35 9.22
N LEU A 6 -22.29 -6.19 8.96
CA LEU A 6 -21.06 -6.25 9.78
C LEU A 6 -19.78 -6.05 8.96
N GLU A 7 -19.82 -5.29 7.87
CA GLU A 7 -18.58 -4.80 7.28
C GLU A 7 -17.93 -3.79 8.24
N PRO A 8 -16.74 -4.06 8.80
CA PRO A 8 -16.07 -3.10 9.67
C PRO A 8 -15.78 -1.84 8.85
N VAL A 9 -16.46 -0.75 9.18
CA VAL A 9 -16.22 0.58 8.60
C VAL A 9 -14.72 0.86 8.72
N LYS A 10 -14.00 0.81 7.60
CA LYS A 10 -12.56 1.07 7.54
C LYS A 10 -12.34 2.53 7.92
N LYS A 11 -12.21 2.80 9.23
CA LYS A 11 -11.82 4.11 9.74
C LYS A 11 -10.48 4.44 9.10
N LYS A 12 -10.45 5.47 8.27
CA LYS A 12 -9.20 6.00 7.72
C LYS A 12 -8.34 6.38 8.91
N LYS A 13 -7.11 5.86 8.96
CA LYS A 13 -6.16 6.25 10.00
C LYS A 13 -6.00 7.78 9.91
N PRO A 14 -6.11 8.51 11.02
CA PRO A 14 -5.88 9.94 11.00
C PRO A 14 -4.46 10.20 10.50
N LEU A 15 -4.31 11.23 9.65
CA LEU A 15 -2.99 11.70 9.23
C LEU A 15 -2.26 12.29 10.44
N LYS A 16 -0.92 12.26 10.43
CA LYS A 16 -0.13 12.99 11.42
C LYS A 16 -0.46 14.48 11.29
N ASP A 17 -0.60 15.16 12.42
CA ASP A 17 -0.72 16.61 12.45
C ASP A 17 0.65 17.21 12.16
N LEU A 18 0.79 17.89 11.02
CA LEU A 18 2.06 18.44 10.56
C LEU A 18 2.32 19.84 11.14
N ASP A 19 1.30 20.54 11.62
CA ASP A 19 1.44 21.91 12.14
C ASP A 19 2.20 21.94 13.47
N VAL A 20 2.23 20.83 14.19
CA VAL A 20 2.96 20.67 15.46
C VAL A 20 4.39 20.17 15.29
N MET A 21 4.82 19.84 14.06
CA MET A 21 6.14 19.28 13.79
C MET A 21 7.17 20.37 13.47
N SER A 22 8.41 20.19 13.92
CA SER A 22 9.53 21.05 13.51
C SER A 22 9.95 20.74 12.06
N ILE A 23 10.72 21.64 11.44
CA ILE A 23 11.27 21.42 10.08
C ILE A 23 12.12 20.13 10.03
N GLU A 24 12.93 19.88 11.06
CA GLU A 24 13.74 18.67 11.16
C GLU A 24 12.84 17.41 11.21
N ALA A 25 11.81 17.42 12.05
CA ALA A 25 10.88 16.30 12.17
C ALA A 25 10.07 16.07 10.88
N LEU A 26 9.75 17.13 10.13
CA LEU A 26 9.12 17.01 8.81
C LEU A 26 10.07 16.37 7.79
N GLY A 27 11.36 16.71 7.85
CA GLY A 27 12.40 16.06 7.05
C GLY A 27 12.49 14.56 7.32
N GLU A 28 12.60 14.16 8.59
CA GLU A 28 12.60 12.75 9.01
C GLU A 28 11.32 12.02 8.57
N TYR A 29 10.16 12.68 8.67
CA TYR A 29 8.90 12.10 8.24
C TYR A 29 8.84 11.87 6.73
N ILE A 30 9.41 12.76 5.93
CA ILE A 30 9.55 12.56 4.49
C ILE A 30 10.41 11.32 4.20
N GLU A 31 11.57 11.19 4.84
CA GLU A 31 12.46 10.04 4.66
C GLU A 31 11.77 8.71 5.02
N GLU A 32 10.99 8.69 6.11
CA GLU A 32 10.16 7.55 6.52
C GLU A 32 9.16 7.17 5.41
N MET A 33 8.43 8.15 4.88
CA MET A 33 7.42 7.94 3.85
C MET A 33 8.03 7.52 2.52
N GLU A 34 9.15 8.10 2.11
CA GLU A 34 9.86 7.70 0.88
C GLU A 34 10.38 6.27 0.96
N THR A 35 10.89 5.86 2.12
CA THR A 35 11.32 4.47 2.38
C THR A 35 10.16 3.50 2.23
N GLU A 36 8.99 3.79 2.81
CA GLU A 36 7.82 2.93 2.68
C GLU A 36 7.27 2.93 1.25
N ILE A 37 7.29 4.07 0.55
CA ILE A 37 6.93 4.16 -0.88
C ILE A 37 7.83 3.24 -1.71
N ALA A 38 9.15 3.26 -1.48
CA ALA A 38 10.09 2.39 -2.17
C ALA A 38 9.76 0.91 -1.94
N ARG A 39 9.55 0.51 -0.68
CA ARG A 39 9.16 -0.86 -0.30
C ARG A 39 7.86 -1.30 -0.97
N VAL A 40 6.85 -0.43 -1.00
CA VAL A 40 5.55 -0.74 -1.64
C VAL A 40 5.73 -0.90 -3.16
N ARG A 41 6.51 -0.04 -3.80
CA ARG A 41 6.83 -0.15 -5.24
C ARG A 41 7.52 -1.48 -5.57
N GLU A 42 8.46 -1.93 -4.76
CA GLU A 42 9.09 -3.25 -4.93
C GLU A 42 8.07 -4.40 -4.85
N LYS A 43 7.16 -4.33 -3.87
CA LYS A 43 6.10 -5.34 -3.72
C LYS A 43 5.12 -5.33 -4.89
N ILE A 44 4.79 -4.18 -5.44
CA ILE A 44 3.97 -4.06 -6.64
C ILE A 44 4.68 -4.72 -7.82
N ALA A 45 5.94 -4.37 -8.09
CA ALA A 45 6.72 -4.94 -9.17
C ALA A 45 6.83 -6.48 -9.06
N PHE A 46 6.99 -7.00 -7.83
CA PHE A 46 6.97 -8.45 -7.59
C PHE A 46 5.61 -9.08 -7.96
N LYS A 47 4.50 -8.46 -7.54
CA LYS A 47 3.14 -8.96 -7.84
C LYS A 47 2.82 -8.90 -9.33
N GLU A 48 3.25 -7.85 -10.02
CA GLU A 48 3.08 -7.71 -11.47
C GLU A 48 3.83 -8.79 -12.23
N LYS A 49 5.09 -9.07 -11.86
CA LYS A 49 5.86 -10.18 -12.44
C LYS A 49 5.19 -11.54 -12.20
N ALA A 50 4.70 -11.78 -10.99
CA ALA A 50 3.97 -13.01 -10.67
C ALA A 50 2.70 -13.15 -11.53
N ARG A 51 1.95 -12.05 -11.73
CA ARG A 51 0.77 -12.02 -12.60
C ARG A 51 1.11 -12.32 -14.05
N GLN A 52 2.14 -11.67 -14.60
CA GLN A 52 2.58 -11.89 -15.99
C GLN A 52 3.08 -13.33 -16.22
N GLY A 53 3.79 -13.90 -15.24
CA GLY A 53 4.22 -15.29 -15.27
C GLY A 53 3.03 -16.25 -15.31
N ALA A 54 2.01 -16.01 -14.49
CA ALA A 54 0.78 -16.79 -14.51
C ALA A 54 0.04 -16.65 -15.86
N GLU A 55 -0.16 -15.42 -16.35
CA GLU A 55 -0.82 -15.16 -17.63
C GLU A 55 -0.10 -15.84 -18.81
N SER A 56 1.23 -15.88 -18.79
CA SER A 56 2.04 -16.56 -19.81
C SER A 56 1.88 -18.08 -19.76
N PHE A 57 1.83 -18.66 -18.55
CA PHE A 57 1.58 -20.08 -18.36
C PHE A 57 0.20 -20.50 -18.90
N PHE A 58 -0.85 -19.73 -18.60
CA PHE A 58 -2.20 -20.00 -19.11
C PHE A 58 -2.33 -19.86 -20.63
N LYS A 59 -1.62 -18.92 -21.25
CA LYS A 59 -1.60 -18.75 -22.72
C LYS A 59 -0.84 -19.83 -23.48
N SER A 60 0.17 -20.46 -22.85
CA SER A 60 0.94 -21.55 -23.48
C SER A 60 0.25 -22.91 -23.47
N ARG A 61 -0.88 -23.04 -22.78
CA ARG A 61 -1.57 -24.31 -22.52
C ARG A 61 -3.01 -24.38 -23.06
N GLY A 62 -3.48 -23.32 -23.74
CA GLY A 62 -4.75 -23.27 -24.47
C GLY A 62 -4.52 -23.13 -25.96
#